data_AF-A0A9X8N8N5-F1
#
_entry.id   AF-A0A9X8N8N5-F1
#
_cell.length_a   1.000
_cell.length_b   1.000
_cell.length_c   1.000
_cell.angle_alpha   90.00
_cell.angle_beta   90.00
_cell.angle_gamma   90.00
#
_symmetry.space_group_name_H-M   'P 1'
#
loop_
_entity.id
_entity.type
_entity.pdbx_description
1 polymer ?
#
loop_
_entity_poly.entity_id
_entity_poly.type
_entity_poly.pdbx_seq_one_letter_code
_entity_poly.pdbx_strand_id
1 'polypeptide(L)'
;MSQTRGPVAAGPGSPASHRVPPALRGWAEALGAALAGLVAMVVTAALGLWAAGAADLPAGEFPAVVAATVVAAAGGSLQATGDAGIIVEAQAAVDAVPLSVTLAGALVTAVVFLRPLRHRAVAPAGELLGRIARTAACWLVLLWLIALAARHSFTVTVGNELADQLGALLGSTPTVGFRADLPATLGFGLLWVLAVLVLAFVVSRKAPLSARLLRFQAPVRPPAHAMLLTLLAYVGLGLLVGLVELVVRGDPARTLAVILLGLPNVAWLALGIGTGGAWTGHVDRSLGLPLPHALEQVLRARGQRTLDLGSIGAYDGRVWLLVAVAAVVLLGAAFDAAVRAPVRRPAWRQALEMAVALALTLLVVGSATRIDAHYGLSLIGVGDLGGDLGGAVTLQPQLWRLAAAGFAWGLVTGFAGGLAARRFRRPGEVRDAPPAQPPDPGRRG
;
A
#
# COMPACT_ATOMS: atom_id res chain seq x y z
N MET A 1 -82.60 -10.62 18.15
CA MET A 1 -81.35 -11.38 18.04
C MET A 1 -80.18 -10.41 18.18
N SER A 2 -79.66 -10.27 19.40
CA SER A 2 -78.55 -9.39 19.74
C SER A 2 -77.27 -10.23 19.79
N GLN A 3 -76.30 -9.96 18.92
CA GLN A 3 -74.94 -10.50 19.06
C GLN A 3 -73.96 -9.35 19.27
N THR A 4 -73.51 -9.23 20.51
CA THR A 4 -72.42 -8.41 20.98
C THR A 4 -71.09 -8.96 20.45
N ARG A 5 -70.36 -8.18 19.64
CA ARG A 5 -68.97 -8.47 19.28
C ARG A 5 -68.08 -8.25 20.50
N GLY A 6 -67.49 -9.33 21.02
CA GLY A 6 -66.44 -9.26 22.04
C GLY A 6 -65.14 -8.63 21.50
N PRO A 7 -64.28 -8.09 22.39
CA PRO A 7 -63.04 -7.44 22.00
C PRO A 7 -62.03 -8.48 21.47
N VAL A 8 -61.40 -8.15 20.34
CA VAL A 8 -60.33 -8.94 19.71
C VAL A 8 -59.14 -9.02 20.69
N ALA A 9 -58.82 -10.23 21.12
CA ALA A 9 -57.63 -10.51 21.91
C ALA A 9 -56.38 -10.10 21.12
N ALA A 10 -55.56 -9.23 21.71
CA ALA A 10 -54.24 -8.88 21.18
C ALA A 10 -53.39 -10.15 21.08
N GLY A 11 -53.00 -10.53 19.86
CA GLY A 11 -52.09 -11.65 19.63
C GLY A 11 -50.76 -11.43 20.36
N PRO A 12 -50.08 -12.52 20.78
CA PRO A 12 -48.82 -12.43 21.51
C PRO A 12 -47.81 -11.62 20.71
N GLY A 13 -47.32 -10.53 21.32
CA GLY A 13 -46.32 -9.65 20.73
C GLY A 13 -45.16 -10.46 20.19
N SER A 14 -44.83 -10.23 18.92
CA SER A 14 -43.63 -10.83 18.31
C SER A 14 -42.44 -10.60 19.22
N PRO A 15 -41.60 -11.62 19.51
CA PRO A 15 -40.47 -11.47 20.40
C PRO A 15 -39.60 -10.33 19.86
N ALA A 16 -39.42 -9.31 20.70
CA ALA A 16 -38.56 -8.19 20.39
C ALA A 16 -37.16 -8.75 20.13
N SER A 17 -36.79 -8.88 18.85
CA SER A 17 -35.43 -9.26 18.48
C SER A 17 -34.51 -8.29 19.21
N HIS A 18 -33.60 -8.84 20.02
CA HIS A 18 -32.59 -8.07 20.75
C HIS A 18 -31.79 -7.25 19.73
N ARG A 19 -32.22 -6.02 19.45
CA ARG A 19 -31.52 -5.12 18.54
C ARG A 19 -30.33 -4.60 19.32
N VAL A 20 -29.14 -5.11 18.99
CA VAL A 20 -27.87 -4.58 19.50
C VAL A 20 -27.89 -3.05 19.40
N PRO A 21 -27.61 -2.31 20.49
CA PRO A 21 -27.56 -0.87 20.51
C PRO A 21 -26.72 -0.31 19.35
N PRO A 22 -27.15 0.81 18.72
CA PRO A 22 -26.47 1.37 17.54
C PRO A 22 -25.00 1.74 17.82
N ALA A 23 -24.67 2.14 19.04
CA ALA A 23 -23.31 2.41 19.47
C ALA A 23 -22.43 1.14 19.46
N LEU A 24 -22.92 0.05 20.04
CA LEU A 24 -22.21 -1.25 20.08
C LEU A 24 -22.01 -1.81 18.67
N ARG A 25 -23.03 -1.73 17.80
CA ARG A 25 -22.90 -2.12 16.39
C ARG A 25 -21.78 -1.35 15.70
N GLY A 26 -21.71 -0.04 15.92
CA GLY A 26 -20.70 0.78 15.28
C GLY A 26 -19.27 0.54 15.80
N TRP A 27 -19.09 0.16 17.06
CA TRP A 27 -17.81 -0.34 17.58
C TRP A 27 -17.45 -1.71 17.02
N ALA A 28 -18.41 -2.63 16.90
CA ALA A 28 -18.18 -3.94 16.29
C ALA A 28 -17.77 -3.82 14.81
N GLU A 29 -18.39 -2.91 14.05
CA GLU A 29 -18.01 -2.63 12.66
C GLU A 29 -16.60 -2.03 12.56
N ALA A 30 -16.24 -1.11 13.46
CA ALA A 30 -14.91 -0.50 13.51
C ALA A 30 -13.82 -1.53 13.87
N LEU A 31 -14.08 -2.34 14.89
CA LEU A 31 -13.19 -3.44 15.29
C LEU A 31 -13.07 -4.46 14.16
N GLY A 32 -14.17 -4.84 13.52
CA GLY A 32 -14.16 -5.77 12.39
C GLY A 32 -13.31 -5.29 11.21
N ALA A 33 -13.33 -3.99 10.90
CA ALA A 33 -12.48 -3.41 9.86
C ALA A 33 -10.99 -3.44 10.23
N ALA A 34 -10.65 -3.03 11.46
CA ALA A 34 -9.28 -3.02 11.95
C ALA A 34 -8.70 -4.44 12.07
N LEU A 35 -9.48 -5.38 12.64
CA LEU A 35 -9.08 -6.77 12.81
C LEU A 35 -8.90 -7.49 11.47
N ALA A 36 -9.81 -7.30 10.52
CA ALA A 36 -9.68 -7.91 9.20
C ALA A 36 -8.41 -7.43 8.47
N GLY A 37 -8.11 -6.12 8.57
CA GLY A 37 -6.86 -5.56 8.07
C GLY A 37 -5.63 -6.19 8.71
N LEU A 38 -5.61 -6.25 10.04
CA LEU A 38 -4.49 -6.84 10.78
C LEU A 38 -4.28 -8.32 10.46
N VAL A 39 -5.36 -9.11 10.41
CA VAL A 39 -5.29 -10.54 10.04
C VAL A 39 -4.72 -10.70 8.64
N ALA A 40 -5.13 -9.87 7.68
CA ALA A 40 -4.56 -9.91 6.33
C ALA A 40 -3.05 -9.62 6.32
N MET A 41 -2.60 -8.66 7.14
CA MET A 41 -1.18 -8.36 7.30
C MET A 41 -0.41 -9.53 7.92
N VAL A 42 -0.92 -10.08 9.03
CA VAL A 42 -0.30 -11.23 9.72
C VAL A 42 -0.19 -12.45 8.80
N VAL A 43 -1.26 -12.80 8.09
CA VAL A 43 -1.25 -13.94 7.17
C VAL A 43 -0.26 -13.72 6.02
N THR A 44 -0.26 -12.53 5.42
CA THR A 44 0.65 -12.21 4.31
C THR A 44 2.11 -12.23 4.76
N ALA A 45 2.40 -11.63 5.93
CA ALA A 45 3.74 -11.62 6.51
C ALA A 45 4.20 -13.03 6.90
N ALA A 46 3.36 -13.81 7.56
CA ALA A 46 3.67 -15.18 7.96
C ALA A 46 3.97 -16.07 6.75
N LEU A 47 3.12 -16.05 5.73
CA LEU A 47 3.36 -16.84 4.51
C LEU A 47 4.62 -16.38 3.77
N GLY A 48 4.87 -15.07 3.71
CA GLY A 48 6.06 -14.53 3.06
C GLY A 48 7.36 -14.85 3.80
N LEU A 49 7.37 -14.74 5.13
CA LEU A 49 8.50 -15.10 5.98
C LEU A 49 8.74 -16.61 6.00
N TRP A 50 7.68 -17.41 6.02
CA TRP A 50 7.77 -18.87 5.90
C TRP A 50 8.42 -19.26 4.56
N ALA A 51 7.98 -18.65 3.45
CA ALA A 51 8.61 -18.84 2.15
C ALA A 51 10.06 -18.35 2.10
N ALA A 52 10.42 -17.36 2.92
CA ALA A 52 11.78 -16.86 3.05
C ALA A 52 12.68 -17.76 3.94
N GLY A 53 12.16 -18.86 4.49
CA GLY A 53 12.92 -19.76 5.37
C GLY A 53 13.01 -19.31 6.83
N ALA A 54 12.24 -18.29 7.24
CA ALA A 54 12.26 -17.81 8.63
C ALA A 54 11.59 -18.79 9.62
N ALA A 55 11.00 -19.88 9.14
CA ALA A 55 10.39 -20.91 9.98
C ALA A 55 11.43 -21.70 10.79
N ASP A 56 12.67 -21.77 10.31
CA ASP A 56 13.76 -22.53 10.94
C ASP A 56 14.53 -21.71 11.98
N LEU A 57 14.00 -20.54 12.38
CA LEU A 57 14.62 -19.71 13.40
C LEU A 57 14.66 -20.45 14.76
N PRO A 58 15.82 -20.48 15.44
CA PRO A 58 15.96 -21.15 16.73
C PRO A 58 15.01 -20.53 17.77
N ALA A 59 14.71 -21.26 18.85
CA ALA A 59 13.86 -20.79 19.97
C ALA A 59 12.41 -20.39 19.63
N GLY A 60 11.87 -20.77 18.46
CA GLY A 60 10.48 -20.51 18.10
C GLY A 60 10.21 -19.04 17.79
N GLU A 61 11.20 -18.35 17.21
CA GLU A 61 11.16 -16.90 17.01
C GLU A 61 10.29 -16.41 15.84
N PHE A 62 9.66 -17.34 15.13
CA PHE A 62 8.81 -17.00 13.98
C PHE A 62 7.65 -16.02 14.30
N PRO A 63 6.84 -16.17 15.37
CA PRO A 63 5.66 -15.34 15.59
C PRO A 63 5.97 -13.86 15.83
N ALA A 64 7.09 -13.54 16.47
CA ALA A 64 7.43 -12.14 16.68
C ALA A 64 8.27 -11.54 15.54
N VAL A 65 8.92 -12.33 14.68
CA VAL A 65 9.44 -11.81 13.39
C VAL A 65 8.27 -11.44 12.49
N VAL A 66 7.18 -12.22 12.53
CA VAL A 66 5.90 -11.84 11.92
C VAL A 66 5.36 -10.54 12.54
N ALA A 67 5.33 -10.43 13.88
CA ALA A 67 4.86 -9.23 14.57
C ALA A 67 5.70 -7.98 14.20
N ALA A 68 7.03 -8.11 14.17
CA ALA A 68 7.95 -7.07 13.75
C ALA A 68 7.69 -6.66 12.30
N THR A 69 7.49 -7.63 11.40
CA THR A 69 7.18 -7.37 9.99
C THR A 69 5.85 -6.63 9.83
N VAL A 70 4.84 -6.97 10.63
CA VAL A 70 3.54 -6.24 10.66
C VAL A 70 3.69 -4.82 11.20
N VAL A 71 4.52 -4.62 12.23
CA VAL A 71 4.84 -3.29 12.77
C VAL A 71 5.55 -2.43 11.71
N ALA A 72 6.57 -2.97 11.03
CA ALA A 72 7.26 -2.30 9.94
C ALA A 72 6.31 -1.98 8.76
N ALA A 73 5.43 -2.92 8.41
CA ALA A 73 4.41 -2.74 7.38
C ALA A 73 3.41 -1.60 7.72
N ALA A 74 3.14 -1.37 9.00
CA ALA A 74 2.30 -0.28 9.49
C ALA A 74 3.05 1.06 9.59
N GLY A 75 4.33 1.10 9.21
CA GLY A 75 5.20 2.29 9.25
C GLY A 75 5.94 2.48 10.58
N GLY A 76 5.92 1.49 11.48
CA GLY A 76 6.70 1.56 12.72
C GLY A 76 8.20 1.46 12.45
N SER A 77 8.99 2.22 13.21
CA SER A 77 10.45 2.10 13.20
C SER A 77 10.89 0.97 14.14
N LEU A 78 11.67 0.04 13.60
CA LEU A 78 12.33 -1.01 14.39
C LEU A 78 13.80 -0.64 14.50
N GLN A 79 14.21 -0.20 15.69
CA GLN A 79 15.63 -0.13 16.03
C GLN A 79 16.02 -1.49 16.62
N ALA A 80 16.88 -2.23 15.91
CA ALA A 80 17.57 -3.37 16.45
C ALA A 80 18.77 -2.85 17.24
N THR A 81 18.71 -2.92 18.57
CA THR A 81 19.82 -2.56 19.45
C THR A 81 20.34 -3.85 20.08
N GLY A 82 21.49 -4.34 19.63
CA GLY A 82 22.17 -5.46 20.27
C GLY A 82 23.13 -4.95 21.34
N ASP A 83 22.95 -5.39 22.58
CA ASP A 83 23.96 -5.21 23.63
C ASP A 83 24.95 -6.39 23.49
N ALA A 84 26.11 -6.12 22.88
CA ALA A 84 27.22 -7.07 22.80
C ALA A 84 28.31 -6.65 23.80
N GLY A 85 27.90 -6.50 25.07
CA GLY A 85 28.77 -6.09 26.16
C GLY A 85 29.14 -4.60 26.11
N ILE A 86 29.84 -4.16 27.16
CA ILE A 86 30.13 -2.75 27.52
C ILE A 86 30.86 -1.95 26.41
N ILE A 87 31.24 -2.58 25.28
CA ILE A 87 32.16 -2.02 24.28
C ILE A 87 31.64 -2.15 22.83
N VAL A 88 30.63 -2.99 22.51
CA VAL A 88 30.18 -3.22 21.11
C VAL A 88 28.67 -2.99 20.95
N GLU A 89 28.28 -2.02 20.10
CA GLU A 89 26.88 -1.77 19.73
C GLU A 89 26.62 -2.24 18.28
N ALA A 90 25.73 -3.22 18.11
CA ALA A 90 25.30 -3.67 16.80
C ALA A 90 24.04 -2.89 16.38
N GLN A 91 24.16 -2.06 15.33
CA GLN A 91 23.03 -1.35 14.73
C GLN A 91 22.70 -1.98 13.38
N ALA A 92 21.55 -2.66 13.32
CA ALA A 92 20.95 -3.15 12.08
C ALA A 92 19.62 -2.41 11.88
N ALA A 93 19.64 -1.34 11.09
CA ALA A 93 18.45 -0.61 10.70
C ALA A 93 18.10 -1.00 9.26
N VAL A 94 17.02 -1.77 9.10
CA VAL A 94 16.47 -2.13 7.78
C VAL A 94 15.20 -1.34 7.57
N ASP A 95 15.33 -0.15 6.98
CA ASP A 95 14.20 0.65 6.52
C ASP A 95 13.75 0.17 5.14
N ALA A 96 13.23 -1.07 5.10
CA ALA A 96 12.54 -1.61 3.93
C ALA A 96 11.11 -2.01 4.33
N VAL A 97 10.13 -1.22 3.88
CA VAL A 97 8.72 -1.50 4.17
C VAL A 97 8.25 -2.70 3.33
N PRO A 98 7.70 -3.77 3.94
CA PRO A 98 7.14 -4.90 3.21
C PRO A 98 5.78 -4.50 2.60
N LEU A 99 5.81 -3.85 1.43
CA LEU A 99 4.63 -3.20 0.87
C LEU A 99 3.54 -4.19 0.48
N SER A 100 3.86 -5.47 0.22
CA SER A 100 2.83 -6.50 0.00
C SER A 100 1.93 -6.66 1.23
N VAL A 101 2.54 -6.69 2.42
CA VAL A 101 1.84 -6.80 3.71
C VAL A 101 0.99 -5.54 3.93
N THR A 102 1.58 -4.36 3.75
CA THR A 102 0.91 -3.07 3.87
C THR A 102 -0.29 -2.95 2.92
N LEU A 103 -0.11 -3.36 1.65
CA LEU A 103 -1.14 -3.28 0.62
C LEU A 103 -2.31 -4.23 0.93
N ALA A 104 -2.03 -5.46 1.34
CA ALA A 104 -3.05 -6.44 1.74
C ALA A 104 -3.89 -5.89 2.91
N GLY A 105 -3.23 -5.38 3.96
CA GLY A 105 -3.88 -4.75 5.10
C GLY A 105 -4.75 -3.56 4.72
N ALA A 106 -4.22 -2.67 3.88
CA ALA A 106 -4.93 -1.48 3.41
C ALA A 106 -6.19 -1.83 2.61
N LEU A 107 -6.10 -2.77 1.66
CA LEU A 107 -7.23 -3.18 0.82
C LEU A 107 -8.33 -3.84 1.65
N VAL A 108 -7.99 -4.76 2.53
CA VAL A 108 -8.97 -5.46 3.38
C VAL A 108 -9.63 -4.47 4.35
N THR A 109 -8.84 -3.62 5.01
CA THR A 109 -9.37 -2.56 5.90
C THR A 109 -10.33 -1.67 5.14
N ALA A 110 -9.95 -1.16 3.96
CA ALA A 110 -10.77 -0.27 3.16
C ALA A 110 -12.08 -0.94 2.71
N VAL A 111 -12.04 -2.19 2.25
CA VAL A 111 -13.22 -2.93 1.80
C VAL A 111 -14.20 -3.17 2.93
N VAL A 112 -13.72 -3.64 4.09
CA VAL A 112 -14.55 -3.91 5.27
C VAL A 112 -15.08 -2.63 5.87
N PHE A 113 -14.25 -1.58 5.98
CA PHE A 113 -14.65 -0.26 6.46
C PHE A 113 -15.77 0.35 5.61
N LEU A 114 -15.69 0.23 4.29
CA LEU A 114 -16.69 0.78 3.37
C LEU A 114 -17.94 -0.09 3.23
N ARG A 115 -17.90 -1.39 3.59
CA ARG A 115 -19.00 -2.35 3.38
C ARG A 115 -20.34 -1.87 3.96
N PRO A 116 -20.43 -1.39 5.21
CA PRO A 116 -21.69 -0.90 5.79
C PRO A 116 -22.21 0.39 5.14
N LEU A 117 -21.35 1.12 4.42
CA LEU A 117 -21.69 2.40 3.79
C LEU A 117 -22.21 2.26 2.35
N ARG A 118 -22.10 1.06 1.73
CA ARG A 118 -22.37 0.85 0.29
C ARG A 118 -23.80 1.14 -0.16
N HIS A 119 -24.76 1.13 0.77
CA HIS A 119 -26.18 1.35 0.50
C HIS A 119 -26.67 2.74 0.92
N ARG A 120 -25.78 3.63 1.38
CA ARG A 120 -26.14 4.98 1.83
C ARG A 120 -25.75 6.02 0.78
N ALA A 121 -26.68 6.92 0.47
CA ALA A 121 -26.43 7.99 -0.50
C ALA A 121 -25.68 9.18 0.11
N VAL A 122 -26.00 9.56 1.36
CA VAL A 122 -25.41 10.70 2.08
C VAL A 122 -25.25 10.34 3.55
N ALA A 123 -24.15 10.76 4.16
CA ALA A 123 -23.90 10.63 5.59
C ALA A 123 -23.39 11.97 6.15
N PRO A 124 -23.84 12.38 7.36
CA PRO A 124 -23.34 13.59 8.01
C PRO A 124 -21.86 13.43 8.38
N ALA A 125 -21.10 14.53 8.32
CA ALA A 125 -19.66 14.52 8.55
C ALA A 125 -19.28 14.00 9.96
N GLY A 126 -20.08 14.31 10.98
CA GLY A 126 -19.85 13.84 12.35
C GLY A 126 -19.96 12.31 12.50
N GLU A 127 -20.88 11.67 11.77
CA GLU A 127 -20.99 10.20 11.79
C GLU A 127 -19.78 9.54 11.12
N LEU A 128 -19.32 10.10 10.00
CA LEU A 128 -18.11 9.64 9.30
C LEU A 128 -16.86 9.80 10.16
N LEU A 129 -16.69 10.97 10.79
CA LEU A 129 -15.58 11.23 11.72
C LEU A 129 -15.62 10.28 12.92
N GLY A 130 -16.80 10.05 13.52
CA GLY A 130 -16.94 9.09 14.60
C GLY A 130 -16.61 7.66 14.17
N ARG A 131 -16.91 7.27 12.93
CA ARG A 131 -16.53 5.96 12.36
C ARG A 131 -15.01 5.86 12.15
N ILE A 132 -14.39 6.90 11.61
CA ILE A 132 -12.93 6.98 11.42
C ILE A 132 -12.24 6.88 12.79
N ALA A 133 -12.67 7.70 13.76
CA ALA A 133 -12.08 7.74 15.10
C ALA A 133 -12.16 6.37 15.82
N ARG A 134 -13.31 5.70 15.78
CA ARG A 134 -13.46 4.35 16.36
C ARG A 134 -12.58 3.31 15.67
N THR A 135 -12.47 3.37 14.34
CA THR A 135 -11.64 2.43 13.57
C THR A 135 -10.17 2.66 13.88
N ALA A 136 -9.73 3.93 13.94
CA ALA A 136 -8.38 4.29 14.32
C ALA A 136 -8.05 3.87 15.77
N ALA A 137 -8.99 4.07 16.72
CA ALA A 137 -8.81 3.62 18.10
C ALA A 137 -8.67 2.09 18.19
N CYS A 138 -9.54 1.32 17.51
CA CYS A 138 -9.44 -0.14 17.46
C CYS A 138 -8.12 -0.58 16.85
N TRP A 139 -7.70 0.05 15.75
CA TRP A 139 -6.42 -0.20 15.09
C TRP A 139 -5.24 0.02 16.03
N LEU A 140 -5.22 1.15 16.76
CA LEU A 140 -4.13 1.45 17.69
C LEU A 140 -4.05 0.47 18.85
N VAL A 141 -5.19 0.04 19.40
CA VAL A 141 -5.20 -0.99 20.44
C VAL A 141 -4.65 -2.31 19.91
N LEU A 142 -5.08 -2.75 18.73
CA LEU A 142 -4.60 -3.97 18.11
C LEU A 142 -3.10 -3.89 17.76
N LEU A 143 -2.65 -2.77 17.19
CA LEU A 143 -1.23 -2.54 16.87
C LEU A 143 -0.37 -2.49 18.13
N TRP A 144 -0.87 -1.88 19.21
CA TRP A 144 -0.21 -1.85 20.51
C TRP A 144 -0.02 -3.26 21.07
N LEU A 145 -1.05 -4.11 21.01
CA LEU A 145 -0.95 -5.52 21.44
C LEU A 145 0.08 -6.31 20.62
N ILE A 146 0.13 -6.10 19.30
CA ILE A 146 1.12 -6.72 18.42
C ILE A 146 2.54 -6.20 18.73
N ALA A 147 2.69 -4.90 18.95
CA ALA A 147 3.98 -4.30 19.31
C ALA A 147 4.48 -4.79 20.68
N LEU A 148 3.58 -5.07 21.63
CA LEU A 148 3.94 -5.70 22.90
C LEU A 148 4.39 -7.15 22.71
N ALA A 149 3.70 -7.93 21.86
CA ALA A 149 4.13 -9.28 21.53
C ALA A 149 5.51 -9.29 20.87
N ALA A 150 5.81 -8.31 20.02
CA ALA A 150 7.13 -8.14 19.40
C ALA A 150 8.24 -7.76 20.42
N ARG A 151 7.89 -7.14 21.55
CA ARG A 151 8.86 -6.71 22.58
C ARG A 151 9.35 -7.83 23.50
N HIS A 152 8.58 -8.90 23.65
CA HIS A 152 8.87 -9.95 24.64
C HIS A 152 9.73 -11.10 24.13
N SER A 153 10.26 -10.99 22.92
CA SER A 153 11.07 -12.00 22.28
C SER A 153 11.91 -11.27 21.22
N PHE A 154 13.24 -11.17 21.33
CA PHE A 154 14.14 -12.21 20.80
C PHE A 154 15.60 -12.06 21.18
N THR A 155 16.30 -13.18 20.99
CA THR A 155 17.75 -13.32 20.86
C THR A 155 18.02 -13.93 19.48
N VAL A 156 18.05 -13.11 18.43
CA VAL A 156 18.36 -13.61 17.08
C VAL A 156 19.84 -13.98 17.02
N THR A 157 20.17 -15.26 17.10
CA THR A 157 21.52 -15.78 16.80
C THR A 157 21.76 -15.72 15.30
N VAL A 158 22.60 -14.77 14.88
CA VAL A 158 23.11 -14.65 13.51
C VAL A 158 23.90 -15.93 13.16
N GLY A 159 23.73 -16.44 11.93
CA GLY A 159 24.27 -17.70 11.38
C GLY A 159 25.49 -18.34 12.08
N ASN A 160 25.38 -19.65 12.29
CA ASN A 160 26.26 -20.52 13.07
C ASN A 160 27.78 -20.30 12.82
N GLU A 161 28.23 -20.04 11.59
CA GLU A 161 29.66 -19.85 11.30
C GLU A 161 30.22 -18.48 11.75
N LEU A 162 29.41 -17.42 11.68
CA LEU A 162 29.77 -16.09 12.18
C LEU A 162 29.59 -16.02 13.70
N ALA A 163 28.57 -16.68 14.24
CA ALA A 163 28.37 -16.81 15.69
C ALA A 163 29.46 -17.65 16.36
N ASP A 164 29.95 -18.73 15.72
CA ASP A 164 31.05 -19.54 16.24
C ASP A 164 32.39 -18.79 16.19
N GLN A 165 32.64 -18.01 15.13
CA GLN A 165 33.83 -17.15 15.05
C GLN A 165 33.77 -15.99 16.06
N LEU A 166 32.62 -15.33 16.22
CA LEU A 166 32.42 -14.27 17.20
C LEU A 166 32.43 -14.80 18.64
N GLY A 167 31.85 -15.97 18.89
CA GLY A 167 31.86 -16.65 20.19
C GLY A 167 33.26 -17.07 20.64
N ALA A 168 34.11 -17.49 19.69
CA ALA A 168 35.51 -17.82 19.96
C ALA A 168 36.39 -16.58 20.23
N LEU A 169 36.03 -15.41 19.70
CA LEU A 169 36.78 -14.15 19.85
C LEU A 169 36.31 -13.28 21.03
N LEU A 170 35.02 -13.34 21.40
CA LEU A 170 34.41 -12.43 22.38
C LEU A 170 33.88 -13.13 23.65
N GLY A 171 33.90 -14.47 23.71
CA GLY A 171 33.48 -15.23 24.90
C GLY A 171 31.97 -15.19 25.22
N SER A 172 31.15 -14.60 24.34
CA SER A 172 29.69 -14.58 24.49
C SER A 172 28.97 -14.44 23.14
N THR A 173 27.88 -15.18 22.97
CA THR A 173 26.97 -15.10 21.82
C THR A 173 26.24 -13.75 21.78
N PRO A 174 26.27 -13.01 20.66
CA PRO A 174 25.65 -11.68 20.57
C PRO A 174 24.12 -11.76 20.65
N THR A 175 23.53 -10.97 21.55
CA THR A 175 22.09 -10.83 21.74
C THR A 175 21.56 -9.59 21.03
N VAL A 176 20.82 -9.74 19.93
CA VAL A 176 20.17 -8.62 19.21
C VAL A 176 18.74 -8.45 19.73
N GLY A 177 18.47 -7.38 20.48
CA GLY A 177 17.13 -7.05 20.98
C GLY A 177 16.45 -5.97 20.11
N PHE A 178 15.24 -6.23 19.63
CA PHE A 178 14.44 -5.22 18.91
C PHE A 178 13.62 -4.40 19.92
N ARG A 179 14.00 -3.14 20.15
CA ARG A 179 13.22 -2.24 21.00
C ARG A 179 12.36 -1.34 20.12
N ALA A 180 11.13 -1.77 19.83
CA ALA A 180 10.18 -0.92 19.11
C ALA A 180 9.89 0.33 19.95
N ASP A 181 10.14 1.53 19.40
CA ASP A 181 9.69 2.78 19.99
C ASP A 181 8.15 2.82 19.89
N LEU A 182 7.49 2.50 21.01
CA LEU A 182 6.04 2.35 21.10
C LEU A 182 5.32 3.66 20.70
N PRO A 183 5.69 4.84 21.24
CA PRO A 183 5.17 6.13 20.79
C PRO A 183 5.30 6.35 19.28
N ALA A 184 6.49 6.16 18.71
CA ALA A 184 6.71 6.36 17.28
C ALA A 184 5.89 5.38 16.44
N THR A 185 5.88 4.11 16.82
CA THR A 185 5.12 3.03 16.15
C THR A 185 3.62 3.32 16.11
N LEU A 186 3.05 3.76 17.24
CA LEU A 186 1.63 4.13 17.30
C LEU A 186 1.35 5.41 16.52
N GLY A 187 2.27 6.37 16.51
CA GLY A 187 2.17 7.59 15.71
C GLY A 187 2.13 7.31 14.22
N PHE A 188 3.08 6.53 13.70
CA PHE A 188 3.10 6.12 12.30
C PHE A 188 1.95 5.17 11.96
N GLY A 189 1.59 4.25 12.86
CA GLY A 189 0.42 3.39 12.69
C GLY A 189 -0.90 4.16 12.62
N LEU A 190 -1.04 5.25 13.40
CA LEU A 190 -2.17 6.17 13.30
C LEU A 190 -2.18 6.88 11.94
N LEU A 191 -1.04 7.43 11.52
CA LEU A 191 -0.90 8.08 10.23
C LEU A 191 -1.28 7.13 9.09
N TRP A 192 -0.80 5.88 9.16
CA TRP A 192 -1.09 4.83 8.21
C TRP A 192 -2.60 4.55 8.10
N VAL A 193 -3.28 4.27 9.21
CA VAL A 193 -4.71 3.94 9.16
C VAL A 193 -5.54 5.14 8.70
N LEU A 194 -5.18 6.36 9.11
CA LEU A 194 -5.84 7.56 8.62
C LEU A 194 -5.63 7.76 7.11
N ALA A 195 -4.42 7.54 6.61
CA ALA A 195 -4.12 7.60 5.18
C ALA A 195 -4.93 6.57 4.40
N VAL A 196 -5.01 5.33 4.87
CA VAL A 196 -5.84 4.26 4.25
C VAL A 196 -7.31 4.66 4.21
N LEU A 197 -7.86 5.17 5.32
CA LEU A 197 -9.27 5.56 5.41
C LEU A 197 -9.58 6.77 4.51
N VAL A 198 -8.71 7.78 4.49
CA VAL A 198 -8.83 8.93 3.59
C VAL A 198 -8.78 8.48 2.14
N LEU A 199 -7.80 7.64 1.78
CA LEU A 199 -7.66 7.11 0.42
C LEU A 199 -8.88 6.29 0.01
N ALA A 200 -9.45 5.50 0.94
CA ALA A 200 -10.68 4.74 0.71
C ALA A 200 -11.86 5.67 0.35
N PHE A 201 -12.00 6.82 1.01
CA PHE A 201 -13.03 7.83 0.66
C PHE A 201 -12.75 8.56 -0.65
N VAL A 202 -11.48 8.86 -0.94
CA VAL A 202 -11.05 9.56 -2.17
C VAL A 202 -11.23 8.69 -3.41
N VAL A 203 -10.99 7.38 -3.30
CA VAL A 203 -11.07 6.43 -4.42
C VAL A 203 -12.48 5.86 -4.59
N SER A 204 -13.25 5.68 -3.50
CA SER A 204 -14.54 4.99 -3.57
C SER A 204 -15.66 5.87 -4.12
N ARG A 205 -16.21 5.45 -5.27
CA ARG A 205 -17.38 6.10 -5.88
C ARG A 205 -18.64 6.02 -5.01
N LYS A 206 -18.79 4.93 -4.24
CA LYS A 206 -19.99 4.63 -3.45
C LYS A 206 -19.91 5.12 -2.00
N ALA A 207 -18.82 5.79 -1.61
CA ALA A 207 -18.71 6.29 -0.26
C ALA A 207 -19.62 7.52 -0.06
N PRO A 208 -20.56 7.49 0.90
CA PRO A 208 -21.43 8.61 1.19
C PRO A 208 -20.59 9.76 1.75
N LEU A 209 -20.75 10.95 1.17
CA LEU A 209 -20.13 12.17 1.66
C LEU A 209 -21.17 13.26 1.84
N SER A 210 -20.88 14.21 2.72
CA SER A 210 -21.67 15.42 2.81
C SER A 210 -21.61 16.20 1.49
N ALA A 211 -22.67 16.93 1.16
CA ALA A 211 -22.76 17.67 -0.09
C ALA A 211 -21.62 18.69 -0.28
N ARG A 212 -21.08 19.26 0.81
CA ARG A 212 -19.93 20.18 0.77
C ARG A 212 -18.64 19.46 0.37
N LEU A 213 -18.34 18.31 0.99
CA LEU A 213 -17.14 17.53 0.68
C LEU A 213 -17.21 16.90 -0.72
N LEU A 214 -18.41 16.54 -1.18
CA LEU A 214 -18.61 15.99 -2.52
C LEU A 214 -18.17 16.96 -3.63
N ARG A 215 -18.38 18.28 -3.45
CA ARG A 215 -17.97 19.30 -4.43
C ARG A 215 -16.47 19.33 -4.66
N PHE A 216 -15.69 19.23 -3.58
CA PHE A 216 -14.23 19.20 -3.66
C PHE A 216 -13.69 17.84 -4.13
N GLN A 217 -14.38 16.74 -3.81
CA GLN A 217 -13.94 15.41 -4.20
C GLN A 217 -14.35 14.97 -5.61
N ALA A 218 -15.46 15.50 -6.16
CA ALA A 218 -15.91 15.17 -7.51
C ALA A 218 -14.82 15.33 -8.60
N PRO A 219 -13.94 16.35 -8.58
CA PRO A 219 -12.82 16.41 -9.52
C PRO A 219 -11.67 15.44 -9.21
N VAL A 220 -11.40 15.13 -7.94
CA VAL A 220 -10.24 14.32 -7.54
C VAL A 220 -10.51 12.82 -7.64
N ARG A 221 -11.77 12.40 -7.51
CA ARG A 221 -12.19 10.98 -7.49
C ARG A 221 -11.78 10.19 -8.75
N PRO A 222 -12.10 10.63 -9.98
CA PRO A 222 -11.73 9.88 -11.18
C PRO A 222 -10.22 9.67 -11.35
N PRO A 223 -9.35 10.70 -11.26
CA PRO A 223 -7.91 10.48 -11.41
C PRO A 223 -7.33 9.68 -10.24
N ALA A 224 -7.77 9.89 -8.99
CA ALA A 224 -7.29 9.10 -7.85
C ALA A 224 -7.65 7.61 -7.97
N HIS A 225 -8.86 7.29 -8.44
CA HIS A 225 -9.25 5.91 -8.71
C HIS A 225 -8.42 5.29 -9.83
N ALA A 226 -8.15 6.04 -10.90
CA ALA A 226 -7.30 5.58 -11.98
C ALA A 226 -5.87 5.31 -11.51
N MET A 227 -5.29 6.16 -10.65
CA MET A 227 -3.96 5.92 -10.06
C MET A 227 -3.92 4.67 -9.19
N LEU A 228 -4.96 4.42 -8.37
CA LEU A 228 -5.02 3.15 -7.63
C LEU A 228 -5.05 1.94 -8.58
N LEU A 229 -5.87 2.00 -9.64
CA LEU A 229 -5.92 0.92 -10.62
C LEU A 229 -4.58 0.74 -11.35
N THR A 230 -3.85 1.82 -11.66
CA THR A 230 -2.49 1.76 -12.21
C THR A 230 -1.55 1.00 -11.26
N LEU A 231 -1.53 1.36 -9.97
CA LEU A 231 -0.67 0.69 -8.99
C LEU A 231 -1.03 -0.80 -8.83
N LEU A 232 -2.34 -1.12 -8.80
CA LEU A 232 -2.81 -2.51 -8.72
C LEU A 232 -2.55 -3.29 -10.01
N ALA A 233 -2.63 -2.64 -11.18
CA ALA A 233 -2.29 -3.26 -12.46
C ALA A 233 -0.82 -3.63 -12.49
N TYR A 234 0.09 -2.75 -12.05
CA TYR A 234 1.51 -3.07 -11.93
C TYR A 234 1.79 -4.23 -10.97
N VAL A 235 1.10 -4.27 -9.82
CA VAL A 235 1.19 -5.42 -8.91
C VAL A 235 0.66 -6.69 -9.58
N GLY A 236 -0.44 -6.62 -10.33
CA GLY A 236 -0.98 -7.76 -11.09
C GLY A 236 -0.03 -8.25 -12.19
N LEU A 237 0.58 -7.35 -12.94
CA LEU A 237 1.63 -7.67 -13.93
C LEU A 237 2.83 -8.32 -13.25
N GLY A 238 3.30 -7.75 -12.14
CA GLY A 238 4.39 -8.32 -11.34
C GLY A 238 4.04 -9.71 -10.80
N LEU A 239 2.80 -9.92 -10.36
CA LEU A 239 2.31 -11.22 -9.89
C LEU A 239 2.31 -12.23 -11.04
N LEU A 240 1.83 -11.87 -12.23
CA LEU A 240 1.88 -12.74 -13.41
C LEU A 240 3.30 -13.15 -13.75
N VAL A 241 4.24 -12.20 -13.76
CA VAL A 241 5.66 -12.48 -13.98
C VAL A 241 6.21 -13.39 -12.88
N GLY A 242 5.91 -13.10 -11.61
CA GLY A 242 6.34 -13.91 -10.48
C GLY A 242 5.78 -15.34 -10.50
N LEU A 243 4.52 -15.53 -10.92
CA LEU A 243 3.91 -16.86 -11.08
C LEU A 243 4.55 -17.63 -12.24
N VAL A 244 4.89 -16.96 -13.35
CA VAL A 244 5.66 -17.58 -14.43
C VAL A 244 7.06 -17.97 -13.93
N GLU A 245 7.74 -17.10 -13.18
CA GLU A 245 9.04 -17.43 -12.60
C GLU A 245 8.97 -18.59 -11.60
N LEU A 246 7.89 -18.72 -10.83
CA LEU A 246 7.66 -19.85 -9.91
C LEU A 246 7.61 -21.20 -10.65
N VAL A 247 7.08 -21.20 -11.88
CA VAL A 247 6.96 -22.41 -12.71
C VAL A 247 8.24 -22.68 -13.50
N VAL A 248 8.93 -21.63 -13.93
CA VAL A 248 10.07 -21.72 -14.86
C VAL A 248 11.42 -21.81 -14.14
N ARG A 249 11.58 -21.19 -12.96
CA ARG A 249 12.85 -21.15 -12.23
C ARG A 249 12.82 -22.08 -11.01
N GLY A 250 13.95 -22.72 -10.73
CA GLY A 250 14.09 -23.75 -9.69
C GLY A 250 14.12 -23.26 -8.23
N ASP A 251 13.65 -22.05 -7.92
CA ASP A 251 13.65 -21.49 -6.56
C ASP A 251 12.28 -20.90 -6.18
N PRO A 252 11.27 -21.75 -5.96
CA PRO A 252 9.90 -21.31 -5.72
C PRO A 252 9.71 -20.61 -4.37
N ALA A 253 10.50 -21.00 -3.36
CA ALA A 253 10.43 -20.43 -2.02
C ALA A 253 10.83 -18.95 -2.04
N ARG A 254 11.96 -18.63 -2.69
CA ARG A 254 12.45 -17.26 -2.83
C ARG A 254 11.51 -16.38 -3.64
N THR A 255 10.97 -16.88 -4.75
CA THR A 255 10.00 -16.12 -5.57
C THR A 255 8.71 -15.86 -4.79
N LEU A 256 8.22 -16.83 -4.02
CA LEU A 256 7.03 -16.66 -3.18
C LEU A 256 7.27 -15.64 -2.06
N ALA A 257 8.44 -15.63 -1.44
CA ALA A 257 8.84 -14.63 -0.45
C ALA A 257 8.83 -13.21 -1.05
N VAL A 258 9.37 -13.02 -2.26
CA VAL A 258 9.32 -11.73 -2.96
C VAL A 258 7.88 -11.31 -3.24
N ILE A 259 7.05 -12.23 -3.72
CA ILE A 259 5.64 -11.96 -4.02
C ILE A 259 4.90 -11.46 -2.77
N LEU A 260 5.07 -12.16 -1.65
CA LEU A 260 4.33 -11.93 -0.42
C LEU A 260 4.88 -10.81 0.45
N LEU A 261 6.17 -10.46 0.32
CA LEU A 261 6.79 -9.41 1.13
C LEU A 261 7.01 -8.10 0.36
N GLY A 262 7.44 -8.18 -0.92
CA GLY A 262 8.04 -7.04 -1.62
C GLY A 262 7.58 -6.81 -3.07
N LEU A 263 6.52 -7.46 -3.54
CA LEU A 263 6.09 -7.34 -4.94
C LEU A 263 5.74 -5.89 -5.33
N PRO A 264 4.99 -5.12 -4.54
CA PRO A 264 4.74 -3.71 -4.85
C PRO A 264 6.02 -2.89 -4.85
N ASN A 265 7.04 -3.24 -4.05
CA ASN A 265 8.33 -2.54 -4.08
C ASN A 265 8.94 -2.64 -5.47
N VAL A 266 9.06 -3.85 -6.03
CA VAL A 266 9.64 -4.05 -7.36
C VAL A 266 8.73 -3.51 -8.47
N ALA A 267 7.43 -3.77 -8.38
CA ALA A 267 6.47 -3.36 -9.41
C ALA A 267 6.35 -1.83 -9.52
N TRP A 268 6.32 -1.11 -8.40
CA TRP A 268 6.21 0.34 -8.41
C TRP A 268 7.54 1.03 -8.73
N LEU A 269 8.68 0.44 -8.36
CA LEU A 269 9.98 0.83 -8.90
C LEU A 269 9.98 0.74 -10.43
N ALA A 270 9.51 -0.38 -11.00
CA ALA A 270 9.42 -0.57 -12.44
C ALA A 270 8.51 0.46 -13.13
N LEU A 271 7.40 0.85 -12.49
CA LEU A 271 6.55 1.95 -12.97
C LEU A 271 7.35 3.27 -13.05
N GLY A 272 7.97 3.69 -11.95
CA GLY A 272 8.64 4.99 -11.97
C GLY A 272 9.87 5.00 -12.87
N ILE A 273 10.63 3.90 -12.96
CA ILE A 273 11.71 3.74 -13.95
C ILE A 273 11.13 3.81 -15.37
N GLY A 274 10.06 3.08 -15.67
CA GLY A 274 9.39 3.08 -16.97
C GLY A 274 8.87 4.46 -17.41
N THR A 275 8.51 5.32 -16.45
CA THR A 275 8.13 6.72 -16.73
C THR A 275 9.32 7.67 -16.94
N GLY A 276 10.56 7.23 -16.67
CA GLY A 276 11.78 8.04 -16.79
C GLY A 276 12.33 8.58 -15.46
N GLY A 277 11.80 8.08 -14.34
CA GLY A 277 12.34 8.30 -13.00
C GLY A 277 13.68 7.61 -12.78
N ALA A 278 14.33 7.94 -11.66
CA ALA A 278 15.61 7.35 -11.30
C ALA A 278 15.75 7.17 -9.79
N TRP A 279 16.53 6.18 -9.42
CA TRP A 279 16.92 5.90 -8.05
C TRP A 279 18.45 5.92 -7.96
N THR A 280 19.00 6.59 -6.97
CA THR A 280 20.42 6.53 -6.68
C THR A 280 20.64 5.46 -5.63
N GLY A 281 21.48 4.47 -5.93
CA GLY A 281 21.76 3.42 -4.98
C GLY A 281 23.22 3.04 -4.88
N HIS A 282 23.55 2.42 -3.76
CA HIS A 282 24.86 1.87 -3.46
C HIS A 282 24.69 0.50 -2.82
N VAL A 283 25.48 -0.47 -3.24
CA VAL A 283 25.54 -1.80 -2.62
C VAL A 283 27.00 -2.13 -2.39
N ASP A 284 27.41 -2.16 -1.11
CA ASP A 284 28.80 -2.48 -0.76
C ASP A 284 29.16 -3.95 -1.07
N ARG A 285 28.25 -4.91 -0.81
CA ARG A 285 28.40 -6.34 -1.15
C ARG A 285 27.06 -7.05 -1.36
N SER A 286 27.11 -8.25 -1.95
CA SER A 286 25.97 -9.13 -2.22
C SER A 286 25.25 -9.55 -0.94
N LEU A 287 24.30 -8.72 -0.50
CA LEU A 287 23.22 -9.20 0.33
C LEU A 287 22.52 -10.28 -0.49
N GLY A 288 22.41 -11.51 0.01
CA GLY A 288 21.63 -12.60 -0.59
C GLY A 288 20.13 -12.28 -0.76
N LEU A 289 19.74 -11.01 -0.65
CA LEU A 289 18.42 -10.49 -0.93
C LEU A 289 18.02 -10.83 -2.37
N PRO A 290 16.80 -11.31 -2.60
CA PRO A 290 16.25 -11.56 -3.93
C PRO A 290 16.04 -10.23 -4.67
N LEU A 291 17.10 -9.72 -5.28
CA LEU A 291 17.02 -8.62 -6.22
C LEU A 291 16.86 -9.20 -7.64
N PRO A 292 16.02 -8.63 -8.51
CA PRO A 292 16.00 -8.98 -9.92
C PRO A 292 17.42 -8.92 -10.49
N HIS A 293 17.83 -9.88 -11.32
CA HIS A 293 19.22 -10.01 -11.78
C HIS A 293 19.76 -8.73 -12.45
N ALA A 294 18.88 -7.93 -13.06
CA ALA A 294 19.22 -6.63 -13.64
C ALA A 294 19.63 -5.58 -12.58
N LEU A 295 19.00 -5.58 -11.39
CA LEU A 295 19.41 -4.71 -10.28
C LEU A 295 20.73 -5.17 -9.66
N GLU A 296 20.93 -6.49 -9.52
CA GLU A 296 22.19 -7.03 -8.98
C GLU A 296 23.40 -6.71 -9.87
N GLN A 297 23.24 -6.70 -11.20
CA GLN A 297 24.33 -6.41 -12.13
C GLN A 297 24.71 -4.92 -12.14
N VAL A 298 23.75 -4.01 -12.04
CA VAL A 298 24.03 -2.56 -12.03
C VAL A 298 24.61 -2.09 -10.68
N LEU A 299 24.22 -2.75 -9.58
CA LEU A 299 24.65 -2.37 -8.23
C LEU A 299 25.95 -3.06 -7.77
N ARG A 300 26.45 -4.09 -8.47
CA ARG A 300 27.73 -4.77 -8.15
C ARG A 300 28.99 -3.95 -8.42
N ALA A 301 28.91 -2.90 -9.25
CA ALA A 301 30.07 -2.08 -9.58
C ALA A 301 30.35 -1.07 -8.45
N ARG A 302 31.60 -1.02 -7.95
CA ARG A 302 32.03 -0.12 -6.86
C ARG A 302 31.61 1.34 -7.12
N GLY A 303 30.89 1.94 -6.16
CA GLY A 303 30.50 3.37 -6.13
C GLY A 303 28.99 3.63 -6.09
N GLN A 304 28.58 4.88 -5.88
CA GLN A 304 27.18 5.30 -6.03
C GLN A 304 26.78 5.26 -7.52
N ARG A 305 25.70 4.54 -7.85
CA ARG A 305 25.20 4.43 -9.23
C ARG A 305 23.73 4.87 -9.29
N THR A 306 23.40 5.67 -10.30
CA THR A 306 22.02 6.04 -10.63
C THR A 306 21.39 4.93 -11.45
N LEU A 307 20.40 4.24 -10.90
CA LEU A 307 19.48 3.34 -11.59
C LEU A 307 18.45 4.17 -12.35
N ASP A 308 18.57 4.18 -13.67
CA ASP A 308 17.67 4.83 -14.61
C ASP A 308 17.53 4.01 -15.91
N LEU A 309 16.63 4.42 -16.80
CA LEU A 309 16.41 3.71 -18.07
C LEU A 309 17.68 3.57 -18.90
N GLY A 310 18.56 4.59 -18.91
CA GLY A 310 19.79 4.58 -19.70
C GLY A 310 20.82 3.60 -19.16
N SER A 311 21.01 3.57 -17.84
CA SER A 311 21.95 2.66 -17.18
C SER A 311 21.50 1.21 -17.27
N ILE A 312 20.21 0.91 -17.15
CA ILE A 312 19.70 -0.47 -17.33
C ILE A 312 19.70 -0.85 -18.82
N GLY A 313 19.34 0.07 -19.71
CA GLY A 313 19.33 -0.14 -21.16
C GLY A 313 20.70 -0.43 -21.77
N ALA A 314 21.78 0.00 -21.10
CA ALA A 314 23.15 -0.33 -21.49
C ALA A 314 23.50 -1.81 -21.32
N TYR A 315 22.79 -2.54 -20.44
CA TYR A 315 22.98 -3.96 -20.20
C TYR A 315 21.86 -4.83 -20.78
N ASP A 316 20.61 -4.33 -20.79
CA ASP A 316 19.45 -5.05 -21.30
C ASP A 316 18.52 -4.14 -22.12
N GLY A 317 18.46 -4.42 -23.43
CA GLY A 317 17.57 -3.71 -24.36
C GLY A 317 16.08 -3.92 -24.08
N ARG A 318 15.70 -4.91 -23.26
CA ARG A 318 14.32 -5.15 -22.85
C ARG A 318 13.77 -4.07 -21.93
N VAL A 319 14.61 -3.17 -21.40
CA VAL A 319 14.14 -2.08 -20.53
C VAL A 319 13.11 -1.16 -21.23
N TRP A 320 13.15 -1.08 -22.57
CA TRP A 320 12.14 -0.34 -23.35
C TRP A 320 10.72 -0.91 -23.20
N LEU A 321 10.58 -2.19 -22.82
CA LEU A 321 9.29 -2.77 -22.46
C LEU A 321 8.67 -2.09 -21.25
N LEU A 322 9.48 -1.59 -20.29
CA LEU A 322 8.95 -0.85 -19.15
C LEU A 322 8.26 0.45 -19.59
N VAL A 323 8.84 1.14 -20.58
CA VAL A 323 8.27 2.36 -21.17
C VAL A 323 6.97 2.02 -21.91
N ALA A 324 6.96 0.94 -22.70
CA ALA A 324 5.77 0.49 -23.43
C ALA A 324 4.63 0.10 -22.47
N VAL A 325 4.93 -0.67 -21.42
CA VAL A 325 3.96 -1.07 -20.39
C VAL A 325 3.43 0.17 -19.65
N ALA A 326 4.30 1.09 -19.26
CA ALA A 326 3.89 2.34 -18.61
C ALA A 326 2.94 3.14 -19.52
N ALA A 327 3.29 3.31 -20.80
CA ALA A 327 2.45 4.01 -21.76
C ALA A 327 1.06 3.37 -21.88
N VAL A 328 0.97 2.05 -22.04
CA VAL A 328 -0.30 1.32 -22.19
C VAL A 328 -1.16 1.43 -20.92
N VAL A 329 -0.58 1.18 -19.74
CA VAL A 329 -1.31 1.24 -18.48
C VAL A 329 -1.79 2.67 -18.19
N LEU A 330 -0.95 3.67 -18.40
CA LEU A 330 -1.31 5.07 -18.15
C LEU A 330 -2.35 5.60 -19.14
N LEU A 331 -2.29 5.20 -20.43
CA LEU A 331 -3.34 5.52 -21.39
C LEU A 331 -4.68 4.87 -21.02
N GLY A 332 -4.66 3.60 -20.60
CA GLY A 332 -5.86 2.90 -20.11
C GLY A 332 -6.45 3.57 -18.87
N ALA A 333 -5.60 3.94 -17.91
CA ALA A 333 -6.00 4.67 -16.69
C ALA A 333 -6.58 6.05 -17.00
N ALA A 334 -5.95 6.80 -17.91
CA ALA A 334 -6.43 8.09 -18.36
C ALA A 334 -7.77 8.00 -19.10
N PHE A 335 -7.95 6.97 -19.92
CA PHE A 335 -9.21 6.69 -20.59
C PHE A 335 -10.32 6.36 -19.58
N ASP A 336 -10.08 5.46 -18.61
CA ASP A 336 -11.05 5.12 -17.57
C ASP A 336 -11.44 6.35 -16.72
N ALA A 337 -10.46 7.17 -16.34
CA ALA A 337 -10.71 8.43 -15.64
C ALA A 337 -11.57 9.39 -16.48
N ALA A 338 -11.28 9.51 -17.77
CA ALA A 338 -12.02 10.38 -18.69
C ALA A 338 -13.46 9.89 -18.93
N VAL A 339 -13.68 8.58 -19.05
CA VAL A 339 -15.01 7.96 -19.19
C VAL A 339 -15.83 8.06 -17.91
N ARG A 340 -15.21 8.21 -16.74
CA ARG A 340 -15.91 8.38 -15.45
C ARG A 340 -16.06 9.84 -15.02
N ALA A 341 -15.39 10.78 -15.67
CA ALA A 341 -15.48 12.21 -15.35
C ALA A 341 -16.85 12.81 -15.76
N PRO A 342 -17.39 13.80 -15.03
CA PRO A 342 -18.66 14.44 -15.38
C PRO A 342 -18.65 15.04 -16.80
N VAL A 343 -19.82 15.04 -17.44
CA VAL A 343 -20.00 15.49 -18.83
C VAL A 343 -19.61 16.97 -18.94
N ARG A 344 -18.88 17.35 -20.00
CA ARG A 344 -18.44 18.72 -20.36
C ARG A 344 -17.16 19.29 -19.71
N ARG A 345 -16.19 18.46 -19.29
CA ARG A 345 -14.86 18.99 -18.92
C ARG A 345 -13.94 19.20 -20.13
N PRO A 346 -13.16 20.31 -20.17
CA PRO A 346 -12.18 20.52 -21.22
C PRO A 346 -11.01 19.54 -21.09
N ALA A 347 -10.45 19.07 -22.22
CA ALA A 347 -9.39 18.06 -22.23
C ALA A 347 -8.11 18.52 -21.50
N TRP A 348 -7.76 19.81 -21.56
CA TRP A 348 -6.61 20.37 -20.84
C TRP A 348 -6.73 20.24 -19.33
N ARG A 349 -7.95 20.35 -18.77
CA ARG A 349 -8.17 20.19 -17.34
C ARG A 349 -8.06 18.73 -16.91
N GLN A 350 -8.51 17.79 -17.75
CA GLN A 350 -8.31 16.36 -17.52
C GLN A 350 -6.82 15.98 -17.57
N ALA A 351 -6.08 16.57 -18.52
CA ALA A 351 -4.63 16.43 -18.61
C ALA A 351 -3.94 16.92 -17.33
N LEU A 352 -4.31 18.10 -16.83
CA LEU A 352 -3.72 18.65 -15.60
C LEU A 352 -4.10 17.83 -14.36
N GLU A 353 -5.35 17.39 -14.23
CA GLU A 353 -5.80 16.54 -13.13
C GLU A 353 -5.02 15.20 -13.12
N MET A 354 -4.78 14.61 -14.31
CA MET A 354 -3.98 13.40 -14.47
C MET A 354 -2.48 13.63 -14.19
N ALA A 355 -1.92 14.75 -14.67
CA ALA A 355 -0.53 15.14 -14.42
C ALA A 355 -0.23 15.30 -12.94
N VAL A 356 -1.09 16.04 -12.22
CA VAL A 356 -0.95 16.22 -10.77
C VAL A 356 -1.14 14.89 -10.05
N ALA A 357 -2.15 14.09 -10.41
CA ALA A 357 -2.39 12.80 -9.77
C ALA A 357 -1.22 11.82 -9.97
N LEU A 358 -0.66 11.72 -11.18
CA LEU A 358 0.47 10.84 -11.46
C LEU A 358 1.75 11.33 -10.78
N ALA A 359 2.02 12.65 -10.79
CA ALA A 359 3.16 13.22 -10.08
C ALA A 359 3.10 12.93 -8.57
N LEU A 360 1.95 13.15 -7.93
CA LEU A 360 1.74 12.82 -6.52
C LEU A 360 1.86 11.31 -6.27
N THR A 361 1.35 10.48 -7.18
CA THR A 361 1.46 9.02 -7.07
C THR A 361 2.91 8.57 -7.13
N LEU A 362 3.72 9.11 -8.05
CA LEU A 362 5.13 8.77 -8.14
C LEU A 362 5.97 9.31 -6.97
N LEU A 363 5.56 10.41 -6.34
CA LEU A 363 6.18 10.87 -5.08
C LEU A 363 5.90 9.90 -3.93
N VAL A 364 4.65 9.43 -3.82
CA VAL A 364 4.27 8.41 -2.82
C VAL A 364 5.01 7.10 -3.08
N VAL A 365 5.06 6.65 -4.34
CA VAL A 365 5.80 5.45 -4.75
C VAL A 365 7.29 5.59 -4.44
N GLY A 366 7.92 6.70 -4.84
CA GLY A 366 9.34 6.94 -4.57
C GLY A 366 9.63 6.87 -3.06
N SER A 367 8.82 7.55 -2.26
CA SER A 367 8.98 7.56 -0.80
C SER A 367 8.75 6.18 -0.18
N ALA A 368 7.75 5.42 -0.66
CA ALA A 368 7.43 4.09 -0.15
C ALA A 368 8.41 2.99 -0.62
N THR A 369 9.11 3.22 -1.73
CA THR A 369 10.10 2.28 -2.30
C THR A 369 11.55 2.64 -1.96
N ARG A 370 11.74 3.66 -1.11
CA ARG A 370 13.04 3.96 -0.52
C ARG A 370 13.47 2.76 0.32
N ILE A 371 14.72 2.35 0.13
CA ILE A 371 15.35 1.29 0.92
C ILE A 371 16.60 1.89 1.54
N ASP A 372 16.66 1.95 2.86
CA ASP A 372 17.90 2.25 3.58
C ASP A 372 18.18 1.07 4.50
N ALA A 373 19.20 0.28 4.18
CA ALA A 373 19.67 -0.81 5.01
C ALA A 373 21.12 -0.52 5.40
N HIS A 374 21.34 -0.20 6.67
CA HIS A 374 22.68 0.01 7.22
C HIS A 374 22.96 -1.11 8.22
N TYR A 375 24.11 -1.77 8.06
CA TYR A 375 24.61 -2.76 8.99
C TYR A 375 26.05 -2.41 9.36
N GLY A 376 26.30 -2.17 10.65
CA GLY A 376 27.63 -1.89 11.18
C GLY A 376 27.74 -2.21 12.67
N LEU A 377 28.93 -2.64 13.08
CA LEU A 377 29.31 -2.77 14.50
C LEU A 377 30.07 -1.50 14.88
N SER A 378 29.46 -0.64 15.69
CA SER A 378 30.14 0.54 16.24
C SER A 378 30.74 0.18 17.60
N LEU A 379 32.06 0.29 17.72
CA LEU A 379 32.76 0.21 19.00
C LEU A 379 32.69 1.60 19.66
N ILE A 380 32.18 1.69 20.90
CA ILE A 380 31.96 2.98 21.57
C ILE A 380 33.25 3.83 21.56
N GLY A 381 33.20 4.98 20.87
CA GLY A 381 34.27 5.99 20.86
C GLY A 381 35.23 5.97 19.66
N VAL A 382 35.12 5.00 18.75
CA VAL A 382 35.84 5.00 17.47
C VAL A 382 34.81 4.77 16.38
N GLY A 383 34.62 5.73 15.47
CA GLY A 383 33.67 5.59 14.35
C GLY A 383 33.88 4.29 13.56
N ASP A 384 32.87 3.91 12.78
CA ASP A 384 32.78 2.71 11.94
C ASP A 384 34.15 2.08 11.68
N LEU A 385 34.41 0.96 12.37
CA LEU A 385 35.71 0.29 12.27
C LEU A 385 35.82 -0.25 10.84
N GLY A 386 36.46 0.55 9.99
CA GLY A 386 36.77 0.23 8.61
C GLY A 386 37.57 -1.06 8.53
N GLY A 387 36.84 -2.17 8.42
CA GLY A 387 37.39 -3.51 8.42
C GLY A 387 36.25 -4.49 8.21
N ASP A 388 36.03 -4.87 6.94
CA ASP A 388 35.37 -6.09 6.44
C ASP A 388 34.02 -6.55 7.04
N LEU A 389 33.41 -5.80 7.98
CA LEU A 389 32.30 -6.24 8.84
C LEU A 389 31.08 -5.29 8.81
N GLY A 390 31.11 -4.25 7.97
CA GLY A 390 30.00 -3.32 7.74
C GLY A 390 29.62 -3.24 6.25
N GLY A 391 28.33 -3.04 5.97
CA GLY A 391 27.84 -2.89 4.60
C GLY A 391 26.55 -2.07 4.54
N ALA A 392 26.48 -1.13 3.61
CA ALA A 392 25.29 -0.32 3.37
C ALA A 392 24.64 -0.68 2.02
N VAL A 393 23.31 -0.83 2.04
CA VAL A 393 22.48 -0.82 0.84
C VAL A 393 21.51 0.33 0.93
N THR A 394 21.73 1.32 0.07
CA THR A 394 20.87 2.50 -0.03
C THR A 394 20.25 2.53 -1.41
N LEU A 395 18.97 2.87 -1.48
CA LEU A 395 18.24 3.10 -2.72
C LEU A 395 17.32 4.30 -2.50
N GLN A 396 17.80 5.47 -2.92
CA GLN A 396 17.11 6.73 -2.72
C GLN A 396 16.45 7.21 -4.02
N PRO A 397 15.15 7.51 -4.00
CA PRO A 397 14.44 8.03 -5.17
C PRO A 397 14.86 9.47 -5.49
N GLN A 398 15.07 9.78 -6.76
CA GLN A 398 15.14 11.18 -7.22
C GLN A 398 13.72 11.75 -7.33
N LEU A 399 13.15 12.15 -6.19
CA LEU A 399 11.74 12.56 -6.06
C LEU A 399 11.32 13.65 -7.06
N TRP A 400 12.19 14.64 -7.30
CA TRP A 400 11.90 15.70 -8.28
C TRP A 400 11.82 15.19 -9.71
N ARG A 401 12.73 14.30 -10.10
CA ARG A 401 12.72 13.66 -11.42
C ARG A 401 11.49 12.78 -11.61
N LEU A 402 11.10 12.04 -10.57
CA LEU A 402 9.86 11.25 -10.55
C LEU A 402 8.62 12.13 -10.70
N ALA A 403 8.53 13.23 -9.96
CA ALA A 403 7.42 14.16 -10.05
C ALA A 403 7.33 14.82 -11.45
N ALA A 404 8.46 15.27 -12.00
CA ALA A 404 8.52 15.88 -13.32
C ALA A 404 8.15 14.88 -14.43
N ALA A 405 8.68 13.66 -14.37
CA ALA A 405 8.34 12.58 -15.29
C ALA A 405 6.84 12.22 -15.21
N GLY A 406 6.30 12.07 -14.01
CA GLY A 406 4.88 11.81 -13.79
C GLY A 406 3.99 12.93 -14.30
N PHE A 407 4.40 14.18 -14.10
CA PHE A 407 3.66 15.34 -14.62
C PHE A 407 3.62 15.34 -16.14
N ALA A 408 4.76 15.13 -16.81
CA ALA A 408 4.85 15.07 -18.27
C ALA A 408 4.00 13.92 -18.85
N TRP A 409 4.14 12.72 -18.31
CA TRP A 409 3.34 11.56 -18.74
C TRP A 409 1.85 11.77 -18.50
N GLY A 410 1.46 12.34 -17.36
CA GLY A 410 0.06 12.58 -17.04
C GLY A 410 -0.57 13.66 -17.94
N LEU A 411 0.20 14.67 -18.38
CA LEU A 411 -0.28 15.63 -19.38
C LEU A 411 -0.57 14.93 -20.72
N VAL A 412 0.39 14.15 -21.22
CA VAL A 412 0.29 13.46 -22.52
C VAL A 412 -0.87 12.46 -22.51
N THR A 413 -0.87 11.55 -21.52
CA THR A 413 -1.86 10.48 -21.42
C THR A 413 -3.24 11.01 -21.04
N GLY A 414 -3.32 12.01 -20.16
CA GLY A 414 -4.56 12.66 -19.77
C GLY A 414 -5.21 13.43 -20.93
N PHE A 415 -4.42 14.10 -21.76
CA PHE A 415 -4.92 14.75 -22.98
C PHE A 415 -5.43 13.72 -24.00
N ALA A 416 -4.64 12.68 -24.27
CA ALA A 416 -5.02 11.59 -25.18
C ALA A 416 -6.29 10.86 -24.73
N GLY A 417 -6.38 10.52 -23.44
CA GLY A 417 -7.56 9.90 -22.84
C GLY A 417 -8.80 10.80 -22.91
N GLY A 418 -8.64 12.10 -22.69
CA GLY A 418 -9.71 13.09 -22.81
C GLY A 418 -10.25 13.23 -24.24
N LEU A 419 -9.38 13.18 -25.26
CA LEU A 419 -9.78 13.17 -26.67
C LEU A 419 -10.51 11.88 -27.05
N ALA A 420 -9.98 10.72 -26.66
CA ALA A 420 -10.60 9.43 -26.93
C ALA A 420 -12.01 9.35 -26.30
N ALA A 421 -12.18 9.75 -25.04
CA ALA A 421 -13.47 9.72 -24.35
C ALA A 421 -14.52 10.63 -25.01
N ARG A 422 -14.13 11.74 -25.64
CA ARG A 422 -15.06 12.61 -26.40
C ARG A 422 -15.64 11.91 -27.62
N ARG A 423 -14.87 11.03 -28.27
CA ARG A 423 -15.31 10.28 -29.46
C ARG A 423 -16.34 9.20 -29.10
N PHE A 424 -16.13 8.50 -27.98
CA PHE A 424 -17.05 7.43 -27.54
C PHE A 424 -18.32 7.95 -26.87
N ARG A 425 -18.33 9.18 -26.32
CA ARG A 425 -19.52 9.80 -25.71
C ARG A 425 -20.51 10.41 -26.71
N ARG A 426 -20.24 10.37 -28.02
CA ARG A 426 -21.16 10.79 -29.09
C ARG A 426 -21.66 9.57 -29.87
N PRO A 427 -22.60 8.80 -29.29
CA PRO A 427 -23.90 8.63 -29.95
C PRO A 427 -25.03 8.48 -28.91
N GLY A 428 -25.77 9.57 -28.68
CA GLY A 428 -26.88 9.58 -27.72
C GLY A 428 -27.40 10.97 -27.40
N GLU A 429 -27.37 11.89 -28.37
CA GLU A 429 -28.34 12.99 -28.35
C GLU A 429 -29.69 12.33 -28.62
N VAL A 430 -30.44 12.07 -27.56
CA VAL A 430 -31.91 12.02 -27.69
C VAL A 430 -32.27 13.41 -28.19
N ARG A 431 -32.53 13.51 -29.50
CA ARG A 431 -33.19 14.65 -30.11
C ARG A 431 -34.35 15.02 -29.19
N ASP A 432 -34.36 16.26 -28.72
CA ASP A 432 -35.48 16.86 -28.05
C ASP A 432 -36.76 16.44 -28.78
N ALA A 433 -37.62 15.68 -28.10
CA ALA A 433 -38.97 15.50 -28.58
C ALA A 433 -39.54 16.93 -28.77
N PRO A 434 -40.09 17.27 -29.94
CA PRO A 434 -40.69 18.58 -30.14
C PRO A 434 -41.69 18.83 -29.00
N PRO A 435 -41.75 20.04 -28.43
CA PRO A 435 -42.73 20.33 -27.39
C PRO A 435 -44.11 19.96 -27.93
N ALA A 436 -44.83 19.12 -27.18
CA ALA A 436 -46.18 18.71 -27.52
C ALA A 436 -47.01 19.97 -27.79
N GLN A 437 -47.56 20.06 -29.00
CA GLN A 437 -48.52 21.11 -29.36
C GLN A 437 -49.66 21.10 -28.33
N PRO A 438 -50.04 22.25 -27.75
CA PRO A 438 -51.22 22.31 -26.90
C PRO A 438 -52.45 21.85 -27.71
N PRO A 439 -53.43 21.17 -27.07
CA PRO A 439 -54.60 20.67 -27.77
C PRO A 439 -55.39 21.81 -28.40
N ASP A 440 -55.71 21.64 -29.68
CA ASP A 440 -56.56 22.53 -30.46
C ASP A 440 -57.97 22.56 -29.84
N PRO A 441 -58.48 23.72 -29.38
CA PRO A 441 -59.83 23.83 -28.80
C PRO A 441 -60.95 23.68 -29.85
N GLY A 442 -60.62 23.44 -31.13
CA GLY A 442 -61.57 23.42 -32.24
C GLY A 442 -62.26 22.10 -32.58
N ARG A 443 -61.94 20.95 -31.96
CA ARG A 443 -62.52 19.66 -32.39
C ARG A 443 -63.63 19.16 -31.45
N ARG A 444 -64.85 19.65 -31.70
CA ARG A 444 -66.09 18.95 -31.31
C ARG A 444 -66.31 17.76 -32.24
N GLY A 445 -66.55 16.59 -31.67
CA GLY A 445 -67.07 15.39 -32.30
C GLY A 445 -67.83 14.61 -31.26
#